data_AF-A0A5J6WDP8-F1
#
_entry.id   AF-A0A5J6WDP8-F1
#
_cell.length_a   1.000
_cell.length_b   1.000
_cell.length_c   1.000
_cell.angle_alpha   90.00
_cell.angle_beta   90.00
_cell.angle_gamma   90.00
#
_symmetry.space_group_name_H-M   'P 1'
#
loop_
_entity.id
_entity.type
_entity.pdbx_description
1 polymer ?
#
loop_
_entity_poly.entity_id
_entity_poly.type
_entity_poly.pdbx_seq_one_letter_code
_entity_poly.pdbx_strand_id
1 'polypeptide(L)'
;MKCFNFLFFLFILNVYAQNVTPPALPSPPILPEVTENKLERENSSRGENFSNVGLDVKYVNDTILYGLDSQVASIIKALKKSGDSQYNFSLQKRLEKTFNAEIKKEILELFISIKYSGGIDTANYILENYESKRYSNALFSLAILYLKEFDDKEKLKKTLIDILENKEGNVVSIAAYYLGELDSLEYSKNMMEVFEKYSGNDGARREILIALGKIAAVDYQNKIYEISLDSYESPSIKAAAIEALSYLAPDKVTANADLYLQNNNNNLNVKLAIITSLSKDNSLKSKEILQGFLRDSDDNIRFKVVNAIKGHRDFSAKDILIYKLKSDPSLKVREASAKALIDMDLGGIEMKNIMFDFKIDSNFKISMFSYLLDKDPPKALSIALEIANKENVNRPSNVLKGIASMLASKKGKFDNFYSKIIDSKNVDLRHFALKGAIYNKSSSLSDKLKKIKSETNSEYIKMLLKDY
;
A
#
# COMPACT_ATOMS: atom_id res chain seq x y z
N MET A 1 -23.42 56.57 36.84
CA MET A 1 -24.61 56.29 37.68
C MET A 1 -25.60 55.49 36.83
N LYS A 2 -25.85 54.23 37.21
CA LYS A 2 -27.02 53.35 36.92
C LYS A 2 -27.35 53.02 35.44
N CYS A 3 -27.08 51.80 34.99
CA CYS A 3 -27.92 50.56 35.05
C CYS A 3 -29.01 50.55 33.96
N PHE A 4 -28.87 49.70 32.92
CA PHE A 4 -29.36 48.30 32.80
C PHE A 4 -30.81 48.22 32.31
N ASN A 5 -31.02 47.67 31.10
CA ASN A 5 -32.21 46.97 30.57
C ASN A 5 -31.90 46.63 29.09
N PHE A 6 -31.35 45.46 28.74
CA PHE A 6 -31.91 44.10 28.71
C PHE A 6 -33.02 43.91 27.66
N LEU A 7 -32.68 43.07 26.66
CA LEU A 7 -33.54 42.33 25.73
C LEU A 7 -34.64 43.08 24.95
N PHE A 8 -34.40 43.31 23.66
CA PHE A 8 -35.20 42.81 22.52
C PHE A 8 -34.71 43.54 21.27
N PHE A 9 -34.01 42.87 20.36
CA PHE A 9 -34.16 43.14 18.91
C PHE A 9 -33.48 42.02 18.13
N LEU A 10 -34.33 41.11 17.68
CA LEU A 10 -34.02 40.05 16.72
C LEU A 10 -34.66 40.49 15.40
N PHE A 11 -33.92 40.31 14.31
CA PHE A 11 -34.28 40.39 12.88
C PHE A 11 -33.69 41.54 12.02
N ILE A 12 -32.80 41.09 11.12
CA ILE A 12 -32.58 41.49 9.71
C ILE A 12 -31.61 42.65 9.43
N LEU A 13 -30.36 42.28 9.08
CA LEU A 13 -29.64 42.57 7.81
C LEU A 13 -28.16 42.16 8.00
N ASN A 14 -27.67 41.03 7.47
CA ASN A 14 -27.23 40.74 6.09
C ASN A 14 -25.71 40.96 5.87
N VAL A 15 -25.11 39.98 5.19
CA VAL A 15 -23.84 39.97 4.44
C VAL A 15 -22.51 39.74 5.19
N TYR A 16 -21.74 38.79 4.65
CA TYR A 16 -20.33 38.41 4.87
C TYR A 16 -20.00 37.40 5.98
N ALA A 17 -20.42 36.14 5.77
CA ALA A 17 -19.64 34.99 6.23
C ALA A 17 -19.06 34.28 4.99
N GLN A 18 -17.84 34.68 4.61
CA GLN A 18 -17.05 33.88 3.69
C GLN A 18 -16.67 32.59 4.40
N ASN A 19 -17.14 31.47 3.87
CA ASN A 19 -16.64 30.14 4.17
C ASN A 19 -15.16 30.05 3.74
N VAL A 20 -14.24 30.39 4.64
CA VAL A 20 -12.83 30.03 4.47
C VAL A 20 -12.71 28.56 4.86
N THR A 21 -12.94 27.70 3.86
CA THR A 21 -12.52 26.31 3.92
C THR A 21 -10.98 26.27 3.89
N PRO A 22 -10.32 25.51 4.79
CA PRO A 22 -8.87 25.31 4.69
C PRO A 22 -8.54 24.61 3.36
N PRO A 23 -7.41 24.94 2.70
CA PRO A 23 -7.05 24.32 1.44
C PRO A 23 -6.92 22.80 1.62
N ALA A 24 -7.74 22.07 0.86
CA ALA A 24 -7.69 20.63 0.78
C ALA A 24 -6.31 20.18 0.28
N LEU A 25 -5.76 19.15 0.93
CA LEU A 25 -4.59 18.42 0.44
C LEU A 25 -4.83 17.99 -1.02
N PRO A 26 -3.84 18.15 -1.93
CA PRO A 26 -3.97 17.65 -3.28
C PRO A 26 -4.15 16.12 -3.22
N SER A 27 -5.30 15.66 -3.68
CA SER A 27 -5.54 14.24 -3.90
C SER A 27 -4.63 13.77 -5.04
N PRO A 28 -4.11 12.53 -5.00
CA PRO A 28 -3.42 11.95 -6.14
C PRO A 28 -4.38 11.93 -7.35
N PRO A 29 -3.88 12.18 -8.58
CA PRO A 29 -4.74 12.30 -9.75
C PRO A 29 -5.53 11.01 -9.97
N ILE A 30 -6.85 11.15 -9.95
CA ILE A 30 -7.82 10.13 -10.35
C ILE A 30 -7.69 9.97 -11.87
N LEU A 31 -7.40 8.75 -12.32
CA LEU A 31 -7.44 8.38 -13.74
C LEU A 31 -8.87 8.57 -14.28
N PRO A 32 -9.07 9.26 -15.41
CA PRO A 32 -10.40 9.38 -15.99
C PRO A 32 -10.90 8.03 -16.48
N GLU A 33 -12.09 7.67 -15.99
CA GLU A 33 -12.95 6.61 -16.47
C GLU A 33 -13.49 7.03 -17.85
N VAL A 34 -13.06 6.37 -18.92
CA VAL A 34 -13.51 6.66 -20.28
C VAL A 34 -14.78 5.86 -20.55
N THR A 35 -15.90 6.57 -20.62
CA THR A 35 -17.17 6.09 -21.18
C THR A 35 -17.05 5.94 -22.69
N GLU A 36 -17.30 4.73 -23.20
CA GLU A 36 -17.49 4.48 -24.63
C GLU A 36 -18.80 5.13 -25.10
N ASN A 37 -18.73 6.05 -26.07
CA ASN A 37 -19.56 5.97 -27.28
C ASN A 37 -19.20 6.99 -28.37
N LYS A 38 -18.98 6.42 -29.57
CA LYS A 38 -19.31 6.88 -30.93
C LYS A 38 -19.03 8.33 -31.34
N LEU A 39 -18.08 8.46 -32.28
CA LEU A 39 -18.33 9.13 -33.56
C LEU A 39 -17.41 8.57 -34.66
N GLU A 40 -18.04 8.07 -35.72
CA GLU A 40 -17.45 7.57 -36.95
C GLU A 40 -16.98 8.73 -37.85
N ARG A 41 -15.77 8.63 -38.41
CA ARG A 41 -15.50 8.43 -39.87
C ARG A 41 -14.07 8.84 -40.26
N GLU A 42 -13.38 7.85 -40.85
CA GLU A 42 -12.50 7.87 -42.05
C GLU A 42 -11.34 8.89 -42.13
N ASN A 43 -10.10 8.58 -42.51
CA ASN A 43 -9.39 7.33 -42.81
C ASN A 43 -7.89 7.68 -42.88
N SER A 44 -7.06 6.67 -42.58
CA SER A 44 -5.64 6.54 -42.91
C SER A 44 -4.58 7.33 -42.12
N SER A 45 -4.15 6.76 -40.99
CA SER A 45 -2.72 6.44 -40.80
C SER A 45 -2.63 5.22 -39.87
N ARG A 46 -1.87 4.23 -40.31
CA ARG A 46 -1.77 2.90 -39.70
C ARG A 46 -1.23 3.03 -38.27
N GLY A 47 -2.03 2.65 -37.29
CA GLY A 47 -1.55 2.33 -35.95
C GLY A 47 -0.75 1.04 -36.00
N GLU A 48 0.54 1.11 -35.69
CA GLU A 48 1.39 -0.06 -35.57
C GLU A 48 1.20 -0.69 -34.18
N ASN A 49 0.61 -1.89 -34.17
CA ASN A 49 0.51 -2.78 -33.02
C ASN A 49 1.89 -3.38 -32.71
N PHE A 50 2.58 -2.84 -31.70
CA PHE A 50 3.87 -3.34 -31.23
C PHE A 50 3.73 -4.48 -30.21
N SER A 51 3.12 -5.59 -30.63
CA SER A 51 3.15 -6.85 -29.87
C SER A 51 3.70 -7.96 -30.74
N ASN A 52 4.89 -8.45 -30.35
CA ASN A 52 5.56 -9.67 -30.84
C ASN A 52 6.16 -9.65 -32.26
N VAL A 53 6.93 -8.63 -32.60
CA VAL A 53 7.86 -8.69 -33.74
C VAL A 53 9.19 -8.08 -33.31
N GLY A 54 10.30 -8.78 -33.53
CA GLY A 54 11.64 -8.23 -33.36
C GLY A 54 11.73 -6.95 -34.18
N LEU A 55 11.68 -5.81 -33.50
CA LEU A 55 11.82 -4.52 -34.13
C LEU A 55 13.18 -4.49 -34.81
N ASP A 56 13.23 -3.99 -36.04
CA ASP A 56 14.52 -3.75 -36.70
C ASP A 56 15.36 -2.88 -35.77
N VAL A 57 16.49 -3.43 -35.31
CA VAL A 57 17.41 -2.78 -34.37
C VAL A 57 17.79 -1.40 -34.88
N LYS A 58 17.90 -1.23 -36.19
CA LYS A 58 18.16 0.07 -36.81
C LYS A 58 16.99 1.03 -36.62
N TYR A 59 15.76 0.61 -36.92
CA TYR A 59 14.56 1.43 -36.75
C TYR A 59 14.38 1.91 -35.30
N VAL A 60 14.59 1.02 -34.31
CA VAL A 60 14.47 1.38 -32.89
C VAL A 60 15.53 2.40 -32.52
N ASN A 61 16.79 2.18 -32.91
CA ASN A 61 17.87 3.12 -32.64
C ASN A 61 17.61 4.48 -33.30
N ASP A 62 17.19 4.50 -34.56
CA ASP A 62 16.87 5.73 -35.28
C ASP A 62 15.71 6.47 -34.61
N THR A 63 14.68 5.75 -34.17
CA THR A 63 13.54 6.35 -33.47
C THR A 63 13.95 6.91 -32.10
N ILE A 64 14.81 6.22 -31.34
CA ILE A 64 15.34 6.74 -30.07
C ILE A 64 16.13 8.03 -30.29
N LEU A 65 16.99 8.06 -31.31
CA LEU A 65 17.91 9.17 -31.55
C LEU A 65 17.21 10.37 -32.20
N TYR A 66 16.29 10.14 -33.14
CA TYR A 66 15.74 11.16 -34.03
C TYR A 66 14.22 11.30 -34.00
N GLY A 67 13.51 10.33 -33.41
CA GLY A 67 12.05 10.31 -33.37
C GLY A 67 11.43 11.34 -32.44
N LEU A 68 10.11 11.45 -32.54
CA LEU A 68 9.28 12.27 -31.67
C LEU A 68 9.26 11.69 -30.25
N ASP A 69 9.11 12.56 -29.24
CA ASP A 69 9.06 12.14 -27.83
C ASP A 69 7.98 11.06 -27.58
N SER A 70 6.82 11.13 -28.25
CA SER A 70 5.76 10.12 -28.14
C SER A 70 6.15 8.75 -28.69
N GLN A 71 6.98 8.71 -29.74
CA GLN A 71 7.50 7.47 -30.31
C GLN A 71 8.57 6.87 -29.38
N VAL A 72 9.46 7.72 -28.84
CA VAL A 72 10.46 7.32 -27.86
C VAL A 72 9.81 6.75 -26.60
N ALA A 73 8.77 7.41 -26.07
CA ALA A 73 8.02 6.93 -24.91
C ALA A 73 7.38 5.56 -25.14
N SER A 74 6.83 5.34 -26.34
CA SER A 74 6.26 4.05 -26.74
C SER A 74 7.32 2.93 -26.76
N ILE A 75 8.53 3.24 -27.26
CA ILE A 75 9.66 2.31 -27.22
C ILE A 75 10.08 2.02 -25.79
N ILE A 76 10.25 3.04 -24.93
CA ILE A 76 10.63 2.85 -23.51
C ILE A 76 9.63 1.94 -22.79
N LYS A 77 8.33 2.13 -23.03
CA LYS A 77 7.27 1.28 -22.45
C LYS A 77 7.37 -0.18 -22.92
N ALA A 78 7.75 -0.42 -24.16
CA ALA A 78 7.99 -1.77 -24.67
C ALA A 78 9.24 -2.39 -24.01
N LEU A 79 10.34 -1.63 -23.91
CA LEU A 79 11.59 -2.08 -23.29
C LEU A 79 11.45 -2.39 -21.80
N LYS A 80 10.66 -1.59 -21.06
CA LYS A 80 10.38 -1.85 -19.63
C LYS A 80 9.66 -3.18 -19.40
N LYS A 81 8.90 -3.67 -20.39
CA LYS A 81 8.22 -4.98 -20.32
C LYS A 81 9.15 -6.14 -20.69
N SER A 82 10.04 -5.94 -21.67
CA SER A 82 10.95 -7.00 -22.13
C SER A 82 12.22 -7.13 -21.29
N GLY A 83 12.64 -6.05 -20.62
CA GLY A 83 13.94 -5.99 -19.94
C GLY A 83 15.12 -5.92 -20.90
N ASP A 84 14.88 -5.56 -22.16
CA ASP A 84 15.91 -5.53 -23.20
C ASP A 84 16.85 -4.32 -23.05
N SER A 85 18.15 -4.61 -22.95
CA SER A 85 19.21 -3.64 -22.68
C SER A 85 20.04 -3.26 -23.91
N GLN A 86 19.74 -3.82 -25.09
CA GLN A 86 20.55 -3.58 -26.30
C GLN A 86 20.56 -2.11 -26.76
N TYR A 87 19.58 -1.32 -26.33
CA TYR A 87 19.40 0.08 -26.74
C TYR A 87 19.93 1.11 -25.73
N ASN A 88 20.55 0.68 -24.63
CA ASN A 88 20.96 1.55 -23.53
C ASN A 88 21.86 2.71 -23.96
N PHE A 89 22.79 2.45 -24.88
CA PHE A 89 23.69 3.49 -25.39
C PHE A 89 22.95 4.58 -26.20
N SER A 90 21.98 4.19 -27.03
CA SER A 90 21.17 5.14 -27.79
C SER A 90 20.24 5.94 -26.87
N LEU A 91 19.68 5.28 -25.86
CA LEU A 91 18.87 5.94 -24.83
C LEU A 91 19.70 6.91 -23.99
N GLN A 92 20.95 6.58 -23.66
CA GLN A 92 21.86 7.49 -22.97
C GLN A 92 22.11 8.75 -23.80
N LYS A 93 22.44 8.59 -25.10
CA LYS A 93 22.59 9.73 -26.01
C LYS A 93 21.32 10.58 -26.09
N ARG A 94 20.14 9.94 -26.09
CA ARG A 94 18.85 10.65 -26.08
C ARG A 94 18.66 11.40 -24.75
N LEU A 95 18.98 10.78 -23.63
CA LEU A 95 18.88 11.36 -22.27
C LEU A 95 19.74 12.63 -22.12
N GLU A 96 20.97 12.59 -22.63
CA GLU A 96 21.91 13.71 -22.61
C GLU A 96 21.39 14.91 -23.44
N LYS A 97 20.78 14.64 -24.61
CA LYS A 97 20.39 15.67 -25.59
C LYS A 97 18.97 16.21 -25.42
N THR A 98 18.07 15.43 -24.81
CA THR A 98 16.66 15.83 -24.74
C THR A 98 16.45 17.02 -23.79
N PHE A 99 15.60 17.96 -24.20
CA PHE A 99 15.08 19.02 -23.35
C PHE A 99 13.79 18.61 -22.62
N ASN A 100 13.16 17.51 -23.03
CA ASN A 100 11.91 17.05 -22.45
C ASN A 100 12.17 16.33 -21.12
N ALA A 101 11.72 16.96 -20.03
CA ALA A 101 11.86 16.45 -18.67
C ALA A 101 11.15 15.11 -18.45
N GLU A 102 10.02 14.86 -19.12
CA GLU A 102 9.31 13.58 -18.99
C GLU A 102 10.08 12.46 -19.69
N ILE A 103 10.71 12.73 -20.83
CA ILE A 103 11.59 11.74 -21.47
C ILE A 103 12.82 11.46 -20.61
N LYS A 104 13.42 12.48 -19.96
CA LYS A 104 14.49 12.24 -18.99
C LYS A 104 14.03 11.30 -17.88
N LYS A 105 12.85 11.54 -17.32
CA LYS A 105 12.24 10.72 -16.27
C LYS A 105 12.03 9.27 -16.74
N GLU A 106 11.39 9.06 -17.88
CA GLU A 106 11.11 7.73 -18.42
C GLU A 106 12.38 6.93 -18.68
N ILE A 107 13.42 7.56 -19.23
CA ILE A 107 14.71 6.89 -19.49
C ILE A 107 15.41 6.53 -18.16
N LEU A 108 15.45 7.44 -17.18
CA LEU A 108 16.06 7.15 -15.87
C LEU A 108 15.32 6.04 -15.13
N GLU A 109 13.98 6.02 -15.16
CA GLU A 109 13.18 4.93 -14.59
C GLU A 109 13.48 3.58 -15.25
N LEU A 110 13.59 3.57 -16.58
CA LEU A 110 13.98 2.36 -17.32
C LEU A 110 15.38 1.92 -16.88
N PHE A 111 16.34 2.83 -16.83
CA PHE A 111 17.72 2.55 -16.44
C PHE A 111 17.83 1.98 -15.02
N ILE A 112 17.03 2.46 -14.06
CA ILE A 112 16.92 1.83 -12.73
C ILE A 112 16.43 0.38 -12.86
N SER A 113 15.35 0.15 -13.62
CA SER A 113 14.74 -1.18 -13.74
C SER A 113 15.67 -2.23 -14.38
N ILE A 114 16.53 -1.80 -15.30
CA ILE A 114 17.51 -2.66 -15.99
C ILE A 114 18.92 -2.55 -15.41
N LYS A 115 19.09 -1.83 -14.30
CA LYS A 115 20.37 -1.62 -13.60
C LYS A 115 21.50 -1.07 -14.48
N TYR A 116 21.19 -0.10 -15.33
CA TYR A 116 22.16 0.57 -16.19
C TYR A 116 22.58 1.91 -15.60
N SER A 117 23.89 2.18 -15.50
CA SER A 117 24.48 3.36 -14.85
C SER A 117 24.79 4.53 -15.79
N GLY A 118 24.51 4.42 -17.09
CA GLY A 118 24.85 5.47 -18.07
C GLY A 118 24.08 6.80 -17.93
N GLY A 119 23.21 6.94 -16.94
CA GLY A 119 22.47 8.17 -16.64
C GLY A 119 23.12 9.07 -15.57
N ILE A 120 24.26 8.69 -14.99
CA ILE A 120 24.88 9.40 -13.84
C ILE A 120 25.12 10.88 -14.17
N ASP A 121 25.72 11.19 -15.32
CA ASP A 121 26.03 12.58 -15.69
C ASP A 121 24.77 13.43 -15.86
N THR A 122 23.71 12.85 -16.46
CA THR A 122 22.43 13.56 -16.60
C THR A 122 21.74 13.74 -15.25
N ALA A 123 21.81 12.75 -14.36
CA ALA A 123 21.25 12.87 -13.02
C ALA A 123 21.96 13.96 -12.20
N ASN A 124 23.30 14.01 -12.24
CA ASN A 124 24.07 15.11 -11.64
C ASN A 124 23.69 16.48 -12.26
N TYR A 125 23.59 16.57 -13.59
CA TYR A 125 23.13 17.79 -14.26
C TYR A 125 21.74 18.26 -13.80
N ILE A 126 20.81 17.32 -13.59
CA ILE A 126 19.47 17.62 -13.05
C ILE A 126 19.57 18.22 -11.64
N LEU A 127 20.40 17.66 -10.76
CA LEU A 127 20.59 18.20 -9.39
C LEU A 127 21.24 19.57 -9.37
N GLU A 128 22.16 19.86 -10.28
CA GLU A 128 22.83 21.17 -10.36
C GLU A 128 21.93 22.25 -10.97
N ASN A 129 20.98 21.87 -11.83
CA ASN A 129 20.22 22.81 -12.67
C ASN A 129 18.70 22.79 -12.42
N TYR A 130 18.22 22.18 -11.34
CA TYR A 130 16.78 22.04 -11.10
C TYR A 130 16.03 23.37 -11.03
N GLU A 131 16.63 24.41 -10.44
CA GLU A 131 16.01 25.75 -10.34
C GLU A 131 15.96 26.44 -11.70
N SER A 132 17.10 26.51 -12.38
CA SER A 132 17.24 27.23 -13.66
C SER A 132 16.43 26.59 -14.78
N LYS A 133 16.31 25.25 -14.77
CA LYS A 133 15.51 24.47 -15.73
C LYS A 133 14.08 24.22 -15.26
N ARG A 134 13.72 24.66 -14.05
CA ARG A 134 12.41 24.42 -13.43
C ARG A 134 12.01 22.94 -13.46
N TYR A 135 12.95 22.05 -13.16
CA TYR A 135 12.67 20.63 -13.07
C TYR A 135 11.70 20.37 -11.92
N SER A 136 10.78 19.43 -12.13
CA SER A 136 9.82 19.04 -11.11
C SER A 136 10.52 18.33 -9.95
N ASN A 137 9.94 18.42 -8.76
CA ASN A 137 10.39 17.67 -7.58
C ASN A 137 10.44 16.15 -7.83
N ALA A 138 9.59 15.63 -8.72
CA ALA A 138 9.57 14.23 -9.10
C ALA A 138 10.84 13.84 -9.89
N LEU A 139 11.23 14.63 -10.88
CA LEU A 139 12.48 14.39 -11.63
C LEU A 139 13.72 14.62 -10.77
N PHE A 140 13.70 15.65 -9.92
CA PHE A 140 14.77 15.90 -8.95
C PHE A 140 14.96 14.72 -7.98
N SER A 141 13.88 14.23 -7.37
CA SER A 141 13.91 13.05 -6.50
C SER A 141 14.38 11.79 -7.23
N LEU A 142 13.94 11.58 -8.48
CA LEU A 142 14.38 10.45 -9.30
C LEU A 142 15.88 10.53 -9.62
N ALA A 143 16.42 11.72 -9.88
CA ALA A 143 17.85 11.89 -10.08
C ALA A 143 18.64 11.52 -8.81
N ILE A 144 18.20 11.93 -7.62
CA ILE A 144 18.83 11.51 -6.35
C ILE A 144 18.76 9.99 -6.17
N LEU A 145 17.59 9.39 -6.42
CA LEU A 145 17.42 7.92 -6.34
C LEU A 145 18.37 7.19 -7.28
N TYR A 146 18.50 7.69 -8.51
CA TYR A 146 19.40 7.14 -9.52
C TYR A 146 20.86 7.19 -9.05
N LEU A 147 21.31 8.35 -8.54
CA LEU A 147 22.66 8.53 -8.02
C LEU A 147 22.91 7.70 -6.75
N LYS A 148 21.92 7.55 -5.87
CA LYS A 148 22.01 6.67 -4.69
C LYS A 148 22.30 5.21 -5.07
N GLU A 149 21.73 4.75 -6.19
CA GLU A 149 21.89 3.38 -6.68
C GLU A 149 23.21 3.17 -7.45
N PHE A 150 23.65 4.16 -8.24
CA PHE A 150 24.73 3.95 -9.22
C PHE A 150 25.97 4.86 -9.09
N ASP A 151 25.92 5.97 -8.34
CA ASP A 151 27.02 6.93 -8.21
C ASP A 151 27.71 6.84 -6.83
N ASP A 152 28.75 7.66 -6.64
CA ASP A 152 29.44 7.85 -5.36
C ASP A 152 28.51 8.48 -4.32
N LYS A 153 28.20 7.68 -3.29
CA LYS A 153 27.33 8.07 -2.18
C LYS A 153 27.89 9.23 -1.37
N GLU A 154 29.20 9.32 -1.17
CA GLU A 154 29.82 10.40 -0.40
C GLU A 154 29.75 11.73 -1.16
N LYS A 155 29.94 11.69 -2.48
CA LYS A 155 29.69 12.84 -3.34
C LYS A 155 28.22 13.27 -3.27
N LEU A 156 27.29 12.33 -3.36
CA LEU A 156 25.87 12.62 -3.26
C LEU A 156 25.50 13.25 -1.92
N LYS A 157 25.98 12.72 -0.79
CA LYS A 157 25.75 13.31 0.53
C LYS A 157 26.21 14.77 0.62
N LYS A 158 27.40 15.08 0.08
CA LYS A 158 27.92 16.46 0.01
C LYS A 158 27.02 17.39 -0.81
N THR A 159 26.52 16.92 -1.95
CA THR A 159 25.56 17.69 -2.75
C THR A 159 24.25 17.91 -1.99
N LEU A 160 23.74 16.87 -1.31
CA LEU A 160 22.49 16.98 -0.58
C LEU A 160 22.60 17.89 0.65
N ILE A 161 23.73 17.92 1.35
CA ILE A 161 23.91 18.84 2.47
C ILE A 161 24.03 20.30 2.01
N ASP A 162 24.70 20.55 0.88
CA ASP A 162 24.72 21.89 0.26
C ASP A 162 23.31 22.37 -0.09
N ILE A 163 22.48 21.48 -0.67
CA ILE A 163 21.07 21.78 -0.96
C ILE A 163 20.29 22.05 0.33
N LEU A 164 20.53 21.27 1.38
CA LEU A 164 19.86 21.45 2.68
C LEU A 164 20.17 22.82 3.30
N GLU A 165 21.42 23.28 3.22
CA GLU A 165 21.89 24.51 3.88
C GLU A 165 21.60 25.79 3.09
N ASN A 166 21.67 25.70 1.77
CA ASN A 166 21.75 26.86 0.89
C ASN A 166 20.53 27.05 -0.03
N LYS A 167 19.56 26.13 -0.03
CA LYS A 167 18.38 26.18 -0.91
C LYS A 167 17.07 26.33 -0.13
N GLU A 168 15.99 26.58 -0.85
CA GLU A 168 14.66 26.80 -0.28
C GLU A 168 13.59 25.91 -0.94
N GLY A 169 12.41 25.84 -0.31
CA GLY A 169 11.26 25.10 -0.82
C GLY A 169 11.35 23.58 -0.60
N ASN A 170 10.64 22.83 -1.44
CA ASN A 170 10.41 21.39 -1.25
C ASN A 170 11.67 20.53 -1.46
N VAL A 171 12.68 21.04 -2.19
CA VAL A 171 13.92 20.30 -2.44
C VAL A 171 14.75 20.10 -1.17
N VAL A 172 14.63 21.01 -0.20
CA VAL A 172 15.27 20.90 1.13
C VAL A 172 14.73 19.67 1.87
N SER A 173 13.41 19.48 1.88
CA SER A 173 12.76 18.30 2.48
C SER A 173 13.18 17.01 1.78
N ILE A 174 13.30 17.02 0.45
CA ILE A 174 13.77 15.86 -0.33
C ILE A 174 15.24 15.55 0.00
N ALA A 175 16.10 16.56 0.11
CA ALA A 175 17.49 16.39 0.50
C ALA A 175 17.63 15.80 1.90
N ALA A 176 16.89 16.34 2.89
CA ALA A 176 16.84 15.81 4.25
C ALA A 176 16.43 14.32 4.27
N TYR A 177 15.35 13.97 3.54
CA TYR A 177 14.89 12.60 3.42
C TYR A 177 16.01 11.67 2.92
N TYR A 178 16.67 12.01 1.81
CA TYR A 178 17.72 11.17 1.23
C TYR A 178 19.01 11.13 2.05
N LEU A 179 19.36 12.21 2.76
CA LEU A 179 20.46 12.18 3.72
C LEU A 179 20.20 11.16 4.84
N GLY A 180 18.95 11.05 5.31
CA GLY A 180 18.52 10.01 6.24
C GLY A 180 18.62 8.60 5.66
N GLU A 181 18.29 8.43 4.39
CA GLU A 181 18.38 7.15 3.67
C GLU A 181 19.81 6.73 3.29
N LEU A 182 20.76 7.66 3.30
CA LEU A 182 22.17 7.44 2.99
C LEU A 182 23.04 7.22 4.23
N ASP A 183 22.44 7.16 5.42
CA ASP A 183 23.13 7.02 6.71
C ASP A 183 24.22 8.09 6.91
N SER A 184 23.82 9.35 6.77
CA SER A 184 24.73 10.51 6.72
C SER A 184 24.97 11.13 8.11
N LEU A 185 25.37 10.31 9.09
CA LEU A 185 25.53 10.70 10.49
C LEU A 185 26.50 11.89 10.68
N GLU A 186 27.53 11.97 9.83
CA GLU A 186 28.53 13.05 9.81
C GLU A 186 27.93 14.45 9.58
N TYR A 187 26.73 14.53 8.99
CA TYR A 187 26.01 15.78 8.75
C TYR A 187 24.88 16.06 9.75
N SER A 188 24.76 15.26 10.81
CA SER A 188 23.72 15.43 11.84
C SER A 188 23.72 16.84 12.47
N LYS A 189 24.90 17.43 12.66
CA LYS A 189 25.03 18.80 13.17
C LYS A 189 24.47 19.84 12.20
N ASN A 190 24.88 19.78 10.93
CA ASN A 190 24.39 20.66 9.88
C ASN A 190 22.86 20.56 9.74
N MET A 191 22.32 19.34 9.79
CA MET A 191 20.87 19.13 9.78
C MET A 191 20.18 19.82 10.96
N MET A 192 20.70 19.70 12.18
CA MET A 192 20.09 20.35 13.35
C MET A 192 20.18 21.89 13.25
N GLU A 193 21.30 22.44 12.79
CA GLU A 193 21.44 23.88 12.56
C GLU A 193 20.40 24.41 11.56
N VAL A 194 20.14 23.66 10.48
CA VAL A 194 19.07 23.98 9.51
C VAL A 194 17.70 23.88 10.16
N PHE A 195 17.42 22.84 10.96
CA PHE A 195 16.15 22.70 11.67
C PHE A 195 15.85 23.91 12.56
N GLU A 196 16.85 24.43 13.27
CA GLU A 196 16.71 25.58 14.17
C GLU A 196 16.60 26.91 13.40
N LYS A 197 17.29 27.06 12.27
CA LYS A 197 17.24 28.26 11.43
C LYS A 197 15.88 28.44 10.72
N TYR A 198 15.25 27.36 10.27
CA TYR A 198 14.10 27.41 9.36
C TYR A 198 12.75 27.21 10.06
N SER A 199 12.34 28.12 10.95
CA SER A 199 11.05 28.02 11.65
C SER A 199 9.81 28.02 10.73
N GLY A 200 9.92 28.56 9.51
CA GLY A 200 8.80 28.68 8.56
C GLY A 200 8.61 27.52 7.57
N ASN A 201 9.50 26.51 7.54
CA ASN A 201 9.41 25.38 6.60
C ASN A 201 9.20 24.06 7.35
N ASP A 202 7.97 23.82 7.80
CA ASP A 202 7.60 22.60 8.52
C ASP A 202 7.89 21.32 7.73
N GLY A 203 7.86 21.37 6.39
CA GLY A 203 8.20 20.24 5.53
C GLY A 203 9.66 19.81 5.70
N ALA A 204 10.58 20.78 5.61
CA ALA A 204 12.02 20.51 5.78
C ALA A 204 12.35 20.11 7.22
N ARG A 205 11.82 20.85 8.20
CA ARG A 205 12.01 20.56 9.63
C ARG A 205 11.56 19.14 9.99
N ARG A 206 10.39 18.73 9.48
CA ARG A 206 9.84 17.38 9.69
C ARG A 206 10.80 16.31 9.15
N GLU A 207 11.26 16.44 7.90
CA GLU A 207 12.15 15.45 7.29
C GLU A 207 13.53 15.42 7.94
N ILE A 208 14.05 16.56 8.40
CA ILE A 208 15.28 16.63 9.17
C ILE A 208 15.18 15.79 10.45
N LEU A 209 14.12 15.97 11.25
CA LEU A 209 13.94 15.20 12.49
C LEU A 209 13.89 13.70 12.20
N ILE A 210 13.14 13.29 11.17
CA ILE A 210 13.05 11.88 10.77
C ILE A 210 14.42 11.35 10.32
N ALA A 211 15.16 12.11 9.52
CA ALA A 211 16.51 11.75 9.09
C ALA A 211 17.45 11.57 10.27
N LEU A 212 17.48 12.50 11.22
CA LEU A 212 18.27 12.41 12.46
C LEU A 212 17.93 11.15 13.28
N GLY A 213 16.65 10.77 13.33
CA GLY A 213 16.23 9.51 13.93
C GLY A 213 16.78 8.28 13.19
N LYS A 214 16.62 8.24 11.86
CA LYS A 214 17.04 7.11 11.02
C LYS A 214 18.55 6.87 11.06
N ILE A 215 19.36 7.93 11.07
CA ILE A 215 20.83 7.86 11.13
C ILE A 215 21.35 7.65 12.56
N ALA A 216 20.46 7.42 13.53
CA ALA A 216 20.79 7.21 14.93
C ALA A 216 21.65 8.35 15.54
N ALA A 217 21.30 9.61 15.28
CA ALA A 217 21.99 10.78 15.83
C ALA A 217 21.70 10.98 17.34
N VAL A 218 22.31 10.13 18.17
CA VAL A 218 22.07 10.02 19.63
C VAL A 218 22.34 11.32 20.39
N ASP A 219 23.26 12.15 19.91
CA ASP A 219 23.59 13.44 20.51
C ASP A 219 22.37 14.39 20.58
N TYR A 220 21.42 14.22 19.65
CA TYR A 220 20.21 15.02 19.57
C TYR A 220 18.99 14.38 20.24
N GLN A 221 19.12 13.19 20.82
CA GLN A 221 17.99 12.46 21.43
C GLN A 221 17.23 13.29 22.46
N ASN A 222 17.93 14.01 23.35
CA ASN A 222 17.27 14.83 24.37
C ASN A 222 16.58 16.05 23.77
N LYS A 223 17.20 16.71 22.79
CA LYS A 223 16.60 17.85 22.08
C LYS A 223 15.34 17.43 21.31
N ILE A 224 15.40 16.30 20.60
CA ILE A 224 14.24 15.75 19.88
C ILE A 224 13.12 15.37 20.86
N TYR A 225 13.47 14.85 22.05
CA TYR A 225 12.50 14.60 23.10
C TYR A 225 11.81 15.88 23.59
N GLU A 226 12.55 16.96 23.83
CA GLU A 226 11.98 18.27 24.18
C GLU A 226 11.02 18.76 23.08
N ILE A 227 11.42 18.69 21.80
CA ILE A 227 10.59 19.07 20.65
C ILE A 227 9.28 18.25 20.62
N SER A 228 9.33 16.96 20.95
CA SER A 228 8.13 16.10 20.97
C SER A 228 7.07 16.54 22.01
N LEU A 229 7.48 17.31 23.03
CA LEU A 229 6.64 17.78 24.13
C LEU A 229 6.33 19.28 24.08
N ASP A 230 6.99 20.04 23.20
CA ASP A 230 6.90 21.50 23.16
C ASP A 230 5.50 21.98 22.76
N SER A 231 4.79 22.69 23.64
CA SER A 231 3.44 23.20 23.35
C SER A 231 3.37 24.15 22.15
N TYR A 232 4.47 24.81 21.78
CA TYR A 232 4.53 25.77 20.67
C TYR A 232 4.79 25.12 19.30
N GLU A 233 5.24 23.87 19.27
CA GLU A 233 5.49 23.17 18.02
C GLU A 233 4.20 22.63 17.38
N SER A 234 4.21 22.63 16.04
CA SER A 234 3.07 22.11 15.27
C SER A 234 2.94 20.59 15.48
N PRO A 235 1.72 20.02 15.40
CA PRO A 235 1.53 18.57 15.50
C PRO A 235 2.32 17.77 14.45
N SER A 236 2.65 18.38 13.32
CA SER A 236 3.48 17.78 12.26
C SER A 236 4.93 17.59 12.74
N ILE A 237 5.53 18.62 13.34
CA ILE A 237 6.88 18.58 13.89
C ILE A 237 6.96 17.62 15.08
N LYS A 238 5.96 17.66 15.97
CA LYS A 238 5.87 16.71 17.09
C LYS A 238 5.78 15.27 16.62
N ALA A 239 4.96 14.99 15.61
CA ALA A 239 4.84 13.66 15.04
C ALA A 239 6.19 13.16 14.47
N ALA A 240 6.95 14.02 13.78
CA ALA A 240 8.29 13.67 13.32
C ALA A 240 9.30 13.48 14.46
N ALA A 241 9.23 14.28 15.52
CA ALA A 241 10.06 14.07 16.70
C ALA A 241 9.76 12.72 17.38
N ILE A 242 8.48 12.36 17.52
CA ILE A 242 8.06 11.05 18.03
C ILE A 242 8.55 9.91 17.11
N GLU A 243 8.43 10.09 15.79
CA GLU A 243 8.94 9.12 14.82
C GLU A 243 10.47 8.97 14.92
N ALA A 244 11.22 10.06 15.08
CA ALA A 244 12.65 10.04 15.27
C ALA A 244 13.04 9.32 16.58
N LEU A 245 12.32 9.59 17.67
CA LEU A 245 12.50 8.90 18.95
C LEU A 245 12.15 7.42 18.88
N SER A 246 11.34 6.97 17.91
CA SER A 246 11.12 5.53 17.71
C SER A 246 12.39 4.76 17.35
N TYR A 247 13.38 5.45 16.74
CA TYR A 247 14.69 4.89 16.43
C TYR A 247 15.68 5.10 17.59
N LEU A 248 15.66 6.27 18.23
CA LEU A 248 16.65 6.67 19.24
C LEU A 248 16.31 6.22 20.67
N ALA A 249 15.02 6.20 21.01
CA ALA A 249 14.52 6.09 22.37
C ALA A 249 13.08 5.52 22.46
N PRO A 250 12.82 4.30 21.93
CA PRO A 250 11.47 3.74 21.86
C PRO A 250 10.78 3.60 23.23
N ASP A 251 11.55 3.34 24.29
CA ASP A 251 11.01 3.30 25.67
C ASP A 251 10.44 4.67 26.09
N LYS A 252 11.06 5.80 25.69
CA LYS A 252 10.54 7.14 25.99
C LYS A 252 9.21 7.38 25.28
N VAL A 253 9.06 6.90 24.04
CA VAL A 253 7.78 7.04 23.31
C VAL A 253 6.67 6.26 24.01
N THR A 254 6.98 5.04 24.44
CA THR A 254 6.03 4.18 25.17
C THR A 254 5.60 4.82 26.49
N ALA A 255 6.56 5.33 27.27
CA ALA A 255 6.28 5.95 28.56
C ALA A 255 5.46 7.26 28.47
N ASN A 256 5.52 7.96 27.34
CA ASN A 256 4.88 9.28 27.17
C ASN A 256 3.68 9.25 26.19
N ALA A 257 3.22 8.08 25.75
CA ALA A 257 2.15 7.99 24.74
C ALA A 257 0.87 8.74 25.14
N ASP A 258 0.42 8.60 26.40
CA ASP A 258 -0.77 9.30 26.90
C ASP A 258 -0.57 10.83 26.94
N LEU A 259 0.63 11.27 27.33
CA LEU A 259 0.98 12.69 27.34
C LEU A 259 0.96 13.28 25.93
N TYR A 260 1.51 12.56 24.94
CA TYR A 260 1.46 12.98 23.55
C TYR A 260 0.02 13.08 23.02
N LEU A 261 -0.86 12.16 23.40
CA LEU A 261 -2.27 12.20 22.98
C LEU A 261 -3.02 13.41 23.59
N GLN A 262 -2.81 13.65 24.89
CA GLN A 262 -3.46 14.75 25.62
C GLN A 262 -3.00 16.11 25.09
N ASN A 263 -1.69 16.34 24.96
CA ASN A 263 -1.12 17.64 24.59
C ASN A 263 -1.38 18.04 23.12
N ASN A 264 -1.88 17.11 22.29
CA ASN A 264 -2.09 17.35 20.87
C ASN A 264 -3.56 17.26 20.46
N ASN A 265 -4.51 17.35 21.41
CA ASN A 265 -5.95 17.26 21.14
C ASN A 265 -6.31 16.07 20.25
N ASN A 266 -5.68 14.91 20.48
CA ASN A 266 -5.88 13.70 19.66
C ASN A 266 -5.58 13.88 18.15
N ASN A 267 -4.59 14.72 17.79
CA ASN A 267 -4.18 14.95 16.41
C ASN A 267 -3.79 13.65 15.69
N LEU A 268 -4.27 13.47 14.45
CA LEU A 268 -4.07 12.27 13.64
C LEU A 268 -2.59 11.94 13.38
N ASN A 269 -1.76 12.93 13.05
CA ASN A 269 -0.34 12.70 12.73
C ASN A 269 0.41 12.19 13.96
N VAL A 270 0.11 12.75 15.13
CA VAL A 270 0.71 12.32 16.41
C VAL A 270 0.28 10.89 16.76
N LYS A 271 -1.01 10.56 16.61
CA LYS A 271 -1.48 9.16 16.79
C LYS A 271 -0.74 8.19 15.88
N LEU A 272 -0.60 8.54 14.60
CA LEU A 272 0.10 7.71 13.62
C LEU A 272 1.59 7.53 13.97
N ALA A 273 2.26 8.58 14.44
CA ALA A 273 3.65 8.50 14.89
C ALA A 273 3.80 7.59 16.12
N ILE A 274 2.91 7.73 17.11
CA ILE A 274 2.87 6.84 18.27
C ILE A 274 2.68 5.39 17.82
N ILE A 275 1.63 5.09 17.04
CA ILE A 275 1.36 3.70 16.58
C ILE A 275 2.54 3.13 15.78
N THR A 276 3.18 3.94 14.94
CA THR A 276 4.36 3.52 14.17
C THR A 276 5.58 3.27 15.07
N SER A 277 5.73 4.04 16.14
CA SER A 277 6.77 3.80 17.13
C SER A 277 6.50 2.54 17.94
N LEU A 278 5.29 2.40 18.47
CA LEU A 278 4.90 1.26 19.28
C LEU A 278 4.89 -0.04 18.47
N SER A 279 4.58 0.00 17.17
CA SER A 279 4.65 -1.20 16.32
C SER A 279 6.08 -1.76 16.16
N LYS A 280 7.11 -0.95 16.41
CA LYS A 280 8.52 -1.41 16.43
C LYS A 280 8.95 -1.98 17.78
N ASP A 281 8.18 -1.77 18.85
CA ASP A 281 8.46 -2.31 20.17
C ASP A 281 8.10 -3.79 20.26
N ASN A 282 9.11 -4.67 20.24
CA ASN A 282 8.91 -6.12 20.36
C ASN A 282 8.72 -6.59 21.81
N SER A 283 8.81 -5.70 22.81
CA SER A 283 8.77 -6.08 24.23
C SER A 283 7.35 -6.22 24.80
N LEU A 284 6.31 -5.95 24.00
CA LEU A 284 4.89 -5.95 24.39
C LEU A 284 4.52 -4.94 25.51
N LYS A 285 5.44 -4.08 25.95
CA LYS A 285 5.16 -3.02 26.93
C LYS A 285 4.07 -2.08 26.44
N SER A 286 4.00 -1.87 25.13
CA SER A 286 3.06 -0.98 24.45
C SER A 286 1.69 -1.60 24.12
N LYS A 287 1.44 -2.87 24.47
CA LYS A 287 0.24 -3.61 24.06
C LYS A 287 -1.07 -2.94 24.50
N GLU A 288 -1.13 -2.41 25.72
CA GLU A 288 -2.35 -1.80 26.26
C GLU A 288 -2.70 -0.51 25.53
N ILE A 289 -1.68 0.30 25.23
CA ILE A 289 -1.82 1.54 24.46
C ILE A 289 -2.31 1.21 23.03
N LEU A 290 -1.67 0.22 22.38
CA LEU A 290 -2.09 -0.25 21.06
C LEU A 290 -3.55 -0.74 21.07
N GLN A 291 -3.93 -1.61 22.01
CA GLN A 291 -5.31 -2.07 22.13
C GLN A 291 -6.29 -0.92 22.41
N GLY A 292 -5.85 0.14 23.12
CA GLY A 292 -6.60 1.38 23.29
C GLY A 292 -7.02 2.01 21.97
N PHE A 293 -6.09 2.11 21.00
CA PHE A 293 -6.36 2.66 19.67
C PHE A 293 -7.31 1.83 18.81
N LEU A 294 -7.62 0.58 19.16
CA LEU A 294 -8.70 -0.15 18.48
C LEU A 294 -10.08 0.49 18.73
N ARG A 295 -10.23 1.41 19.69
CA ARG A 295 -11.46 2.15 19.95
C ARG A 295 -11.50 3.52 19.25
N ASP A 296 -10.48 3.88 18.48
CA ASP A 296 -10.40 5.16 17.78
C ASP A 296 -11.54 5.32 16.77
N SER A 297 -12.00 6.55 16.54
CA SER A 297 -13.04 6.85 15.56
C SER A 297 -12.55 6.69 14.12
N ASP A 298 -11.26 6.93 13.87
CA ASP A 298 -10.63 6.80 12.56
C ASP A 298 -10.32 5.32 12.25
N ASP A 299 -10.82 4.82 11.13
CA ASP A 299 -10.66 3.42 10.76
C ASP A 299 -9.24 3.07 10.24
N ASN A 300 -8.50 4.06 9.74
CA ASN A 300 -7.11 3.91 9.36
C ASN A 300 -6.23 3.72 10.61
N ILE A 301 -6.53 4.41 11.71
CA ILE A 301 -5.90 4.17 13.01
C ILE A 301 -6.15 2.73 13.45
N ARG A 302 -7.42 2.31 13.52
CA ARG A 302 -7.78 0.94 13.92
C ARG A 302 -7.10 -0.10 13.04
N PHE A 303 -7.07 0.10 11.72
CA PHE A 303 -6.41 -0.80 10.78
C PHE A 303 -4.90 -0.94 11.03
N LYS A 304 -4.19 0.19 11.22
CA LYS A 304 -2.74 0.15 11.50
C LYS A 304 -2.44 -0.57 12.80
N VAL A 305 -3.27 -0.36 13.81
CA VAL A 305 -3.15 -1.01 15.12
C VAL A 305 -3.36 -2.52 15.04
N VAL A 306 -4.35 -2.99 14.28
CA VAL A 306 -4.53 -4.43 14.04
C VAL A 306 -3.26 -5.06 13.43
N ASN A 307 -2.62 -4.37 12.49
CA ASN A 307 -1.36 -4.85 11.91
C ASN A 307 -0.20 -4.83 12.91
N ALA A 308 -0.12 -3.84 13.79
CA ALA A 308 0.86 -3.78 14.87
C ALA A 308 0.68 -4.95 15.86
N ILE A 309 -0.54 -5.14 16.37
CA ILE A 309 -0.92 -6.26 17.25
C ILE A 309 -0.55 -7.61 16.62
N LYS A 310 -0.81 -7.77 15.33
CA LYS A 310 -0.42 -8.97 14.57
C LYS A 310 1.08 -9.16 14.52
N GLY A 311 1.84 -8.09 14.21
CA GLY A 311 3.31 -8.12 14.16
C GLY A 311 3.93 -8.50 15.49
N HIS A 312 3.34 -8.01 16.59
CA HIS A 312 3.73 -8.32 17.96
C HIS A 312 3.32 -9.71 18.44
N ARG A 313 2.41 -10.38 17.72
CA ARG A 313 1.72 -11.59 18.18
C ARG A 313 1.08 -11.39 19.57
N ASP A 314 0.44 -10.24 19.78
CA ASP A 314 -0.22 -9.93 21.04
C ASP A 314 -1.52 -10.74 21.22
N PHE A 315 -1.38 -11.95 21.77
CA PHE A 315 -2.49 -12.88 21.94
C PHE A 315 -3.58 -12.38 22.90
N SER A 316 -3.28 -11.41 23.78
CA SER A 316 -4.32 -10.87 24.67
C SER A 316 -5.34 -10.00 23.92
N ALA A 317 -5.01 -9.54 22.70
CA ALA A 317 -5.93 -8.80 21.85
C ALA A 317 -7.01 -9.70 21.19
N LYS A 318 -7.03 -11.01 21.45
CA LYS A 318 -7.97 -11.96 20.83
C LYS A 318 -9.41 -11.46 20.84
N ASP A 319 -9.94 -11.12 22.01
CA ASP A 319 -11.35 -10.79 22.17
C ASP A 319 -11.73 -9.47 21.50
N ILE A 320 -10.84 -8.46 21.58
CA ILE A 320 -11.08 -7.19 20.90
C ILE A 320 -10.98 -7.34 19.38
N LEU A 321 -10.08 -8.20 18.86
CA LEU A 321 -10.02 -8.51 17.44
C LEU A 321 -11.27 -9.25 16.95
N ILE A 322 -11.82 -10.18 17.75
CA ILE A 322 -13.09 -10.85 17.45
C ILE A 322 -14.24 -9.85 17.39
N TYR A 323 -14.30 -8.91 18.33
CA TYR A 323 -15.30 -7.85 18.32
C TYR A 323 -15.16 -6.98 17.06
N LYS A 324 -13.94 -6.59 16.70
CA LYS A 324 -13.68 -5.77 15.51
C LYS A 324 -14.06 -6.47 14.22
N LEU A 325 -13.70 -7.74 14.09
CA LEU A 325 -14.10 -8.60 12.98
C LEU A 325 -15.63 -8.64 12.77
N LYS A 326 -16.39 -8.80 13.86
CA LYS A 326 -17.86 -8.94 13.80
C LYS A 326 -18.60 -7.62 13.62
N SER A 327 -18.08 -6.54 14.20
CA SER A 327 -18.89 -5.34 14.48
C SER A 327 -18.22 -4.02 14.12
N ASP A 328 -16.98 -3.99 13.65
CA ASP A 328 -16.38 -2.73 13.20
C ASP A 328 -17.12 -2.19 11.95
N PRO A 329 -17.44 -0.89 11.89
CA PRO A 329 -18.14 -0.32 10.73
C PRO A 329 -17.29 -0.35 9.45
N SER A 330 -15.97 -0.39 9.56
CA SER A 330 -15.07 -0.42 8.40
C SER A 330 -14.78 -1.86 7.99
N LEU A 331 -15.14 -2.21 6.74
CA LEU A 331 -14.81 -3.50 6.14
C LEU A 331 -13.30 -3.78 6.17
N LYS A 332 -12.48 -2.75 5.91
CA LYS A 332 -11.02 -2.83 5.95
C LYS A 332 -10.51 -3.26 7.33
N VAL A 333 -11.09 -2.74 8.41
CA VAL A 333 -10.75 -3.14 9.78
C VAL A 333 -11.22 -4.56 10.07
N ARG A 334 -12.46 -4.90 9.70
CA ARG A 334 -13.00 -6.27 9.86
C ARG A 334 -12.09 -7.32 9.20
N GLU A 335 -11.70 -7.08 7.95
CA GLU A 335 -10.80 -7.98 7.21
C GLU A 335 -9.41 -8.07 7.84
N ALA A 336 -8.84 -6.93 8.26
CA ALA A 336 -7.55 -6.92 8.93
C ALA A 336 -7.60 -7.74 10.24
N SER A 337 -8.67 -7.61 11.03
CA SER A 337 -8.83 -8.34 12.29
C SER A 337 -8.96 -9.85 12.07
N ALA A 338 -9.71 -10.28 11.05
CA ALA A 338 -9.75 -11.69 10.68
C ALA A 338 -8.38 -12.23 10.22
N LYS A 339 -7.69 -11.48 9.35
CA LYS A 339 -6.35 -11.86 8.87
C LYS A 339 -5.36 -11.95 10.03
N ALA A 340 -5.43 -11.03 11.00
CA ALA A 340 -4.63 -11.08 12.21
C ALA A 340 -4.93 -12.33 13.06
N LEU A 341 -6.20 -12.62 13.32
CA LEU A 341 -6.59 -13.83 14.06
C LEU A 341 -6.13 -15.12 13.35
N ILE A 342 -6.20 -15.19 12.03
CA ILE A 342 -5.72 -16.35 11.25
C ILE A 342 -4.18 -16.45 11.31
N ASP A 343 -3.46 -15.35 11.03
CA ASP A 343 -1.98 -15.32 11.04
C ASP A 343 -1.39 -15.62 12.43
N MET A 344 -2.14 -15.32 13.50
CA MET A 344 -1.76 -15.61 14.89
C MET A 344 -2.25 -16.97 15.41
N ASP A 345 -2.87 -17.80 14.56
CA ASP A 345 -3.51 -19.07 14.93
C ASP A 345 -4.56 -18.97 16.06
N LEU A 346 -5.14 -17.78 16.23
CA LEU A 346 -6.23 -17.52 17.19
C LEU A 346 -7.62 -17.61 16.56
N GLY A 347 -7.70 -17.74 15.24
CA GLY A 347 -8.93 -17.56 14.47
C GLY A 347 -9.68 -18.83 14.11
N GLY A 348 -9.21 -20.04 14.44
CA GLY A 348 -9.81 -21.27 13.90
C GLY A 348 -11.28 -21.47 14.32
N ILE A 349 -11.56 -21.36 15.62
CA ILE A 349 -12.92 -21.52 16.18
C ILE A 349 -13.79 -20.33 15.76
N GLU A 350 -13.21 -19.15 15.77
CA GLU A 350 -13.86 -17.88 15.47
C GLU A 350 -14.25 -17.80 13.99
N MET A 351 -13.38 -18.20 13.07
CA MET A 351 -13.67 -18.30 11.63
C MET A 351 -14.80 -19.29 11.41
N LYS A 352 -14.77 -20.45 12.07
CA LYS A 352 -15.89 -21.41 12.03
C LYS A 352 -17.19 -20.75 12.48
N ASN A 353 -17.20 -20.07 13.63
CA ASN A 353 -18.38 -19.40 14.16
C ASN A 353 -18.91 -18.32 13.19
N ILE A 354 -18.00 -17.58 12.54
CA ILE A 354 -18.34 -16.55 11.54
C ILE A 354 -18.97 -17.14 10.30
N MET A 355 -18.51 -18.30 9.82
CA MET A 355 -19.13 -18.96 8.67
C MET A 355 -20.62 -19.23 8.92
N PHE A 356 -21.00 -19.58 10.15
CA PHE A 356 -22.37 -19.85 10.56
C PHE A 356 -23.16 -18.62 11.07
N ASP A 357 -22.55 -17.44 11.18
CA ASP A 357 -23.25 -16.23 11.64
C ASP A 357 -24.04 -15.57 10.50
N PHE A 358 -25.37 -15.64 10.54
CA PHE A 358 -26.24 -15.11 9.49
C PHE A 358 -26.20 -13.57 9.37
N LYS A 359 -25.70 -12.86 10.38
CA LYS A 359 -25.57 -11.39 10.34
C LYS A 359 -24.38 -10.93 9.49
N ILE A 360 -23.43 -11.82 9.25
CA ILE A 360 -22.23 -11.54 8.47
C ILE A 360 -22.52 -11.82 6.99
N ASP A 361 -22.14 -10.87 6.14
CA ASP A 361 -22.35 -10.95 4.70
C ASP A 361 -21.57 -12.12 4.06
N SER A 362 -22.15 -12.73 3.02
CA SER A 362 -21.58 -13.93 2.39
C SER A 362 -20.23 -13.66 1.71
N ASN A 363 -20.06 -12.49 1.11
CA ASN A 363 -18.82 -12.15 0.39
C ASN A 363 -17.64 -12.02 1.35
N PHE A 364 -17.85 -11.41 2.51
CA PHE A 364 -16.86 -11.35 3.57
C PHE A 364 -16.47 -12.75 4.06
N LYS A 365 -17.44 -13.64 4.30
CA LYS A 365 -17.16 -15.04 4.68
C LYS A 365 -16.30 -15.76 3.64
N ILE A 366 -16.63 -15.61 2.36
CA ILE A 366 -15.90 -16.23 1.25
C ILE A 366 -14.47 -15.66 1.18
N SER A 367 -14.30 -14.35 1.31
CA SER A 367 -12.97 -13.69 1.36
C SER A 367 -12.13 -14.23 2.52
N MET A 368 -12.70 -14.36 3.71
CA MET A 368 -11.98 -14.88 4.89
C MET A 368 -11.68 -16.37 4.77
N PHE A 369 -12.58 -17.15 4.17
CA PHE A 369 -12.31 -18.54 3.83
C PHE A 369 -11.14 -18.66 2.84
N SER A 370 -11.07 -17.78 1.84
CA SER A 370 -9.96 -17.75 0.88
C SER A 370 -8.64 -17.55 1.58
N TYR A 371 -8.58 -16.56 2.46
CA TYR A 371 -7.39 -16.27 3.22
C TYR A 371 -6.98 -17.46 4.10
N LEU A 372 -7.93 -18.08 4.80
CA LEU A 372 -7.67 -19.27 5.60
C LEU A 372 -7.20 -20.44 4.74
N LEU A 373 -7.81 -20.66 3.57
CA LEU A 373 -7.42 -21.73 2.64
C LEU A 373 -6.00 -21.55 2.09
N ASP A 374 -5.51 -20.32 1.99
CA ASP A 374 -4.14 -20.03 1.59
C ASP A 374 -3.13 -20.24 2.73
N LYS A 375 -3.55 -19.97 3.98
CA LYS A 375 -2.69 -20.06 5.17
C LYS A 375 -2.66 -21.43 5.83
N ASP A 376 -3.82 -22.05 5.98
CA ASP A 376 -4.04 -23.33 6.65
C ASP A 376 -5.11 -24.14 5.89
N PRO A 377 -4.73 -24.78 4.76
CA PRO A 377 -5.66 -25.60 3.97
C PRO A 377 -6.36 -26.72 4.76
N PRO A 378 -5.68 -27.47 5.66
CA PRO A 378 -6.34 -28.47 6.49
C PRO A 378 -7.47 -27.91 7.36
N LYS A 379 -7.24 -26.78 8.05
CA LYS A 379 -8.27 -26.13 8.88
C LYS A 379 -9.41 -25.57 8.03
N ALA A 380 -9.10 -24.94 6.89
CA ALA A 380 -10.10 -24.50 5.93
C ALA A 380 -10.98 -25.66 5.43
N LEU A 381 -10.36 -26.79 5.07
CA LEU A 381 -11.09 -27.98 4.62
C LEU A 381 -11.99 -28.55 5.72
N SER A 382 -11.52 -28.58 6.97
CA SER A 382 -12.35 -29.00 8.10
C SER A 382 -13.61 -28.15 8.24
N ILE A 383 -13.49 -26.82 8.09
CA ILE A 383 -14.63 -25.90 8.13
C ILE A 383 -15.57 -26.12 6.94
N ALA A 384 -15.02 -26.27 5.73
CA ALA A 384 -15.80 -26.54 4.53
C ALA A 384 -16.64 -27.82 4.64
N LEU A 385 -16.04 -28.89 5.18
CA LEU A 385 -16.73 -30.17 5.43
C LEU A 385 -17.86 -30.00 6.43
N GLU A 386 -17.66 -29.23 7.49
CA GLU A 386 -18.70 -28.99 8.48
C GLU A 386 -19.88 -28.21 7.89
N ILE A 387 -19.62 -27.19 7.07
CA ILE A 387 -20.67 -26.44 6.36
C ILE A 387 -21.44 -27.38 5.44
N ALA A 388 -20.76 -28.18 4.62
CA ALA A 388 -21.39 -29.14 3.72
C ALA A 388 -22.24 -30.20 4.45
N ASN A 389 -21.84 -30.60 5.66
CA ASN A 389 -22.60 -31.55 6.47
C ASN A 389 -23.83 -30.93 7.15
N LYS A 390 -23.82 -29.61 7.44
CA LYS A 390 -24.93 -28.91 8.13
C LYS A 390 -25.94 -28.30 7.17
N GLU A 391 -25.50 -27.83 6.01
CA GLU A 391 -26.38 -27.22 5.03
C GLU A 391 -27.13 -28.25 4.19
N ASN A 392 -28.31 -27.87 3.69
CA ASN A 392 -28.96 -28.64 2.63
C ASN A 392 -28.20 -28.43 1.32
N VAL A 393 -27.35 -29.39 0.93
CA VAL A 393 -26.55 -29.31 -0.30
C VAL A 393 -27.39 -29.15 -1.57
N ASN A 394 -28.68 -29.50 -1.56
CA ASN A 394 -29.57 -29.29 -2.70
C ASN A 394 -30.12 -27.85 -2.79
N ARG A 395 -30.03 -27.08 -1.70
CA ARG A 395 -30.38 -25.65 -1.61
C ARG A 395 -29.29 -24.90 -0.83
N PRO A 396 -28.06 -24.86 -1.37
CA PRO A 396 -26.90 -24.40 -0.62
C PRO A 396 -26.88 -22.88 -0.47
N SER A 397 -26.23 -22.41 0.60
CA SER A 397 -25.95 -20.99 0.76
C SER A 397 -24.97 -20.48 -0.32
N ASN A 398 -24.93 -19.16 -0.49
CA ASN A 398 -23.90 -18.54 -1.34
C ASN A 398 -22.48 -18.81 -0.80
N VAL A 399 -22.33 -18.99 0.50
CA VAL A 399 -21.06 -19.33 1.15
C VAL A 399 -20.59 -20.72 0.70
N LEU A 400 -21.44 -21.75 0.79
CA LEU A 400 -21.07 -23.10 0.36
C LEU A 400 -20.76 -23.16 -1.15
N LYS A 401 -21.52 -22.45 -1.99
CA LYS A 401 -21.22 -22.33 -3.43
C LYS A 401 -19.87 -21.67 -3.69
N GLY A 402 -19.58 -20.56 -2.99
CA GLY A 402 -18.30 -19.85 -3.08
C GLY A 402 -17.12 -20.74 -2.69
N ILE A 403 -17.23 -21.42 -1.54
CA ILE A 403 -16.23 -22.39 -1.06
C ILE A 403 -15.99 -23.50 -2.09
N ALA A 404 -17.05 -24.10 -2.62
CA ALA A 404 -16.93 -25.18 -3.60
C ALA A 404 -16.22 -24.71 -4.88
N SER A 405 -16.55 -23.52 -5.38
CA SER A 405 -15.90 -22.91 -6.54
C SER A 405 -14.39 -22.70 -6.34
N MET A 406 -14.01 -22.21 -5.16
CA MET A 406 -12.60 -21.96 -4.81
C MET A 406 -11.82 -23.27 -4.70
N LEU A 407 -12.36 -24.25 -3.99
CA LEU A 407 -11.73 -25.58 -3.88
C LEU A 407 -11.61 -26.25 -5.25
N ALA A 408 -12.60 -26.10 -6.13
CA ALA A 408 -12.56 -26.66 -7.49
C ALA A 408 -11.48 -26.04 -8.39
N SER A 409 -10.95 -24.88 -8.02
CA SER A 409 -9.94 -24.15 -8.78
C SER A 409 -8.56 -24.19 -8.12
N LYS A 410 -8.40 -24.97 -7.03
CA LYS A 410 -7.16 -25.07 -6.26
C LYS A 410 -6.65 -26.51 -6.21
N LYS A 411 -5.34 -26.66 -6.27
CA LYS A 411 -4.69 -27.97 -6.14
C LYS A 411 -4.67 -28.39 -4.67
N GLY A 412 -5.19 -29.58 -4.34
CA GLY A 412 -5.24 -30.09 -2.97
C GLY A 412 -6.01 -31.41 -2.83
N LYS A 413 -5.97 -31.99 -1.63
CA LYS A 413 -6.70 -33.22 -1.28
C LYS A 413 -8.08 -32.87 -0.74
N PHE A 414 -9.03 -32.63 -1.64
CA PHE A 414 -10.39 -32.17 -1.29
C PHE A 414 -11.48 -33.23 -1.53
N ASP A 415 -11.08 -34.48 -1.80
CA ASP A 415 -11.96 -35.61 -2.10
C ASP A 415 -13.13 -35.78 -1.13
N ASN A 416 -12.86 -35.69 0.17
CA ASN A 416 -13.88 -35.79 1.21
C ASN A 416 -14.94 -34.70 1.11
N PHE A 417 -14.57 -33.50 0.64
CA PHE A 417 -15.52 -32.41 0.46
C PHE A 417 -16.32 -32.60 -0.82
N TYR A 418 -15.66 -32.95 -1.93
CA TYR A 418 -16.36 -33.22 -3.20
C TYR A 418 -17.35 -34.38 -3.05
N SER A 419 -17.00 -35.45 -2.35
CA SER A 419 -17.89 -36.59 -2.12
C SER A 419 -19.21 -36.21 -1.43
N LYS A 420 -19.20 -35.16 -0.59
CA LYS A 420 -20.40 -34.66 0.10
C LYS A 420 -21.37 -33.90 -0.79
N ILE A 421 -20.88 -33.29 -1.86
CA ILE A 421 -21.69 -32.39 -2.70
C ILE A 421 -21.88 -32.90 -4.14
N ILE A 422 -21.16 -33.94 -4.55
CA ILE A 422 -21.16 -34.46 -5.94
C ILE A 422 -22.54 -34.96 -6.41
N ASP A 423 -23.37 -35.44 -5.48
CA ASP A 423 -24.74 -35.91 -5.74
C ASP A 423 -25.80 -34.82 -5.53
N SER A 424 -25.39 -33.57 -5.33
CA SER A 424 -26.34 -32.46 -5.15
C SER A 424 -27.21 -32.25 -6.40
N LYS A 425 -28.49 -31.96 -6.18
CA LYS A 425 -29.43 -31.47 -7.20
C LYS A 425 -29.14 -30.02 -7.61
N ASN A 426 -28.34 -29.29 -6.85
CA ASN A 426 -27.89 -27.95 -7.22
C ASN A 426 -26.80 -28.04 -8.30
N VAL A 427 -27.07 -27.43 -9.45
CA VAL A 427 -26.21 -27.51 -10.64
C VAL A 427 -24.81 -26.96 -10.36
N ASP A 428 -24.69 -25.84 -9.65
CA ASP A 428 -23.41 -25.20 -9.34
C ASP A 428 -22.53 -26.10 -8.47
N LEU A 429 -23.05 -26.62 -7.35
CA LEU A 429 -22.28 -27.49 -6.47
C LEU A 429 -21.85 -28.77 -7.15
N ARG A 430 -22.75 -29.40 -7.90
CA ARG A 430 -22.42 -30.60 -8.68
C ARG A 430 -21.35 -30.31 -9.71
N HIS A 431 -21.46 -29.19 -10.44
CA HIS A 431 -20.44 -28.74 -11.37
C HIS A 431 -19.07 -28.55 -10.69
N PHE A 432 -19.02 -27.83 -9.57
CA PHE A 432 -17.76 -27.57 -8.85
C PHE A 432 -17.13 -28.85 -8.27
N ALA A 433 -17.92 -29.78 -7.73
CA ALA A 433 -17.38 -31.06 -7.29
C ALA A 433 -16.77 -31.87 -8.43
N LEU A 434 -17.46 -31.98 -9.57
CA LEU A 434 -16.94 -32.68 -10.74
C LEU A 434 -15.65 -32.03 -11.24
N LYS A 435 -15.69 -30.71 -11.48
CA LYS A 435 -14.53 -29.93 -11.94
C LYS A 435 -13.34 -30.09 -11.00
N GLY A 436 -13.56 -29.96 -9.70
CA GLY A 436 -12.52 -30.07 -8.68
C GLY A 436 -11.92 -31.47 -8.57
N ALA A 437 -12.77 -32.51 -8.58
CA ALA A 437 -12.32 -33.90 -8.54
C ALA A 437 -11.48 -34.28 -9.78
N ILE A 438 -11.87 -33.80 -10.96
CA ILE A 438 -11.11 -33.99 -12.20
C ILE A 438 -9.78 -33.23 -12.13
N TYR A 439 -9.83 -31.93 -11.78
CA TYR A 439 -8.65 -31.08 -11.69
C TYR A 439 -7.59 -31.65 -10.73
N ASN A 440 -8.04 -32.22 -9.61
CA ASN A 440 -7.18 -32.85 -8.61
C ASN A 440 -6.89 -34.34 -8.84
N LYS A 441 -7.38 -34.93 -9.94
CA LYS A 441 -7.22 -36.36 -10.28
C LYS A 441 -7.60 -37.28 -9.13
N SER A 442 -8.79 -37.07 -8.58
CA SER A 442 -9.31 -37.79 -7.41
C SER A 442 -9.39 -39.29 -7.66
N SER A 443 -8.52 -40.07 -7.02
CA SER A 443 -8.56 -41.54 -7.11
C SER A 443 -9.75 -42.12 -6.34
N SER A 444 -10.09 -41.51 -5.19
CA SER A 444 -11.18 -41.96 -4.32
C SER A 444 -12.57 -41.79 -4.94
N LEU A 445 -12.71 -40.86 -5.90
CA LEU A 445 -13.96 -40.62 -6.61
C LEU A 445 -14.02 -41.24 -8.01
N SER A 446 -12.98 -41.96 -8.46
CA SER A 446 -12.88 -42.46 -9.84
C SER A 446 -14.09 -43.29 -10.28
N ASP A 447 -14.51 -44.27 -9.48
CA ASP A 447 -15.65 -45.13 -9.80
C ASP A 447 -16.97 -44.34 -9.83
N LYS A 448 -17.11 -43.39 -8.91
CA LYS A 448 -18.28 -42.49 -8.85
C LYS A 448 -18.35 -41.60 -10.09
N LEU A 449 -17.21 -41.08 -10.54
CA LEU A 449 -17.10 -40.26 -11.75
C LEU A 449 -17.45 -41.06 -13.01
N LYS A 450 -16.95 -42.30 -13.14
CA LYS A 450 -17.32 -43.22 -14.22
C LYS A 450 -18.82 -43.49 -14.27
N LYS A 451 -19.42 -43.78 -13.11
CA LYS A 451 -20.86 -44.01 -12.99
C LYS A 451 -21.66 -42.77 -13.42
N ILE A 452 -21.26 -41.59 -12.98
CA ILE A 452 -21.91 -40.33 -13.38
C ILE A 452 -21.81 -40.13 -14.90
N LYS A 453 -20.66 -40.43 -15.52
CA LYS A 453 -20.49 -40.34 -16.98
C LYS A 453 -21.43 -41.27 -17.73
N SER A 454 -21.59 -42.51 -17.27
CA SER A 454 -22.46 -43.50 -17.94
C SER A 454 -23.96 -43.21 -17.79
N GLU A 455 -24.37 -42.61 -16.66
CA GLU A 455 -25.79 -42.40 -16.34
C GLU A 455 -26.30 -41.00 -16.73
N THR A 456 -25.42 -40.05 -17.07
CA THR A 456 -25.83 -38.66 -17.33
C THR A 456 -26.29 -38.43 -18.77
N ASN A 457 -27.40 -37.72 -18.91
CA ASN A 457 -27.90 -37.21 -20.20
C ASN A 457 -27.30 -35.83 -20.58
N SER A 458 -26.42 -35.25 -19.75
CA SER A 458 -25.83 -33.94 -19.99
C SER A 458 -24.55 -34.07 -20.82
N GLU A 459 -24.57 -33.58 -22.06
CA GLU A 459 -23.37 -33.53 -22.92
C GLU A 459 -22.22 -32.74 -22.30
N TYR A 460 -22.54 -31.66 -21.59
CA TYR A 460 -21.56 -30.89 -20.84
C TYR A 460 -20.81 -31.76 -19.80
N ILE A 461 -21.53 -32.57 -19.04
CA ILE A 461 -20.92 -33.45 -18.01
C ILE A 461 -20.12 -34.57 -18.67
N LYS A 462 -20.61 -35.16 -19.76
CA LYS A 462 -19.85 -36.16 -20.53
C LYS A 462 -18.52 -35.59 -21.04
N MET A 463 -18.55 -34.37 -21.59
CA MET A 463 -17.35 -33.67 -22.06
C MET A 463 -16.38 -33.36 -20.91
N LEU A 464 -16.91 -32.91 -19.76
CA LEU A 464 -16.11 -32.64 -18.57
C LEU A 464 -15.41 -33.92 -18.06
N LEU A 465 -16.08 -35.07 -18.13
CA LEU A 465 -15.60 -36.39 -17.70
C LEU A 465 -14.95 -37.22 -18.83
N LYS A 466 -14.49 -36.59 -19.91
CA LYS A 466 -13.97 -37.31 -21.09
C LYS A 466 -12.88 -38.35 -20.75
N ASP A 467 -12.03 -38.03 -19.76
CA ASP A 467 -10.86 -38.82 -19.37
C ASP A 467 -11.16 -39.92 -18.32
N TYR A 468 -12.43 -40.10 -17.93
CA TYR A 468 -12.87 -41.09 -16.93
C TYR A 468 -13.62 -42.28 -17.52
#